data_AF-A0A7S2AZZ7-F1
#
_entry.id   AF-A0A7S2AZZ7-F1
#
_cell.length_a   1.000
_cell.length_b   1.000
_cell.length_c   1.000
_cell.angle_alpha   90.00
_cell.angle_beta   90.00
_cell.angle_gamma   90.00
#
_symmetry.space_group_name_H-M   'P 1'
#
loop_
_entity.id
_entity.type
_entity.pdbx_description
1 polymer ?
#
loop_
_entity_poly.entity_id
_entity_poly.type
_entity_poly.pdbx_seq_one_letter_code
_entity_poly.pdbx_strand_id
1 'polypeptide(L)'
;AVATPELFVSTGAGVQLASKTCVFIRNSDKPIDVTAVSDNTLLFCEISGNSLQSIEAYLAFAYKPLFNNSAEWGRADEEQIHDFMSEMDHFIVNVQEALNSLVGGLELVRPKAETQEALGASRNFAL
;
A
#
# COMPACT_ATOMS: atom_id res chain seq x y z
N ALA A 1 2.32 -26.80 -14.83
CA ALA A 1 2.65 -27.36 -13.51
C ALA A 1 2.18 -26.38 -12.47
N VAL A 2 1.38 -26.82 -11.49
CA VAL A 2 0.97 -25.96 -10.37
C VAL A 2 2.16 -25.89 -9.42
N ALA A 3 2.75 -24.71 -9.25
CA ALA A 3 3.87 -24.51 -8.34
C ALA A 3 3.42 -24.80 -6.90
N THR A 4 4.21 -25.57 -6.16
CA THR A 4 3.99 -25.80 -4.73
C THR A 4 4.17 -24.50 -3.96
N PRO A 5 3.27 -24.14 -3.03
CA PRO A 5 3.43 -22.93 -2.22
C PRO A 5 4.67 -23.09 -1.34
N GLU A 6 5.63 -22.17 -1.49
CA GLU A 6 6.87 -22.12 -0.73
C GLU A 6 6.86 -20.91 0.21
N LEU A 7 7.20 -21.14 1.48
CA LEU A 7 7.45 -20.07 2.44
C LEU A 7 8.90 -19.65 2.33
N PHE A 8 9.14 -18.36 2.12
CA PHE A 8 10.49 -17.80 2.12
C PHE A 8 10.51 -16.50 2.92
N VAL A 9 11.70 -16.13 3.39
CA VAL A 9 11.95 -14.88 4.11
C VAL A 9 12.75 -13.95 3.20
N SER A 10 12.37 -12.68 3.18
CA SER A 10 13.05 -11.63 2.42
C SER A 10 13.06 -10.34 3.23
N THR A 11 14.04 -9.48 2.95
CA THR A 11 14.08 -8.11 3.47
C THR A 11 13.15 -7.16 2.71
N GLY A 12 12.47 -7.64 1.67
CA GLY A 12 11.58 -6.85 0.81
C GLY A 12 12.30 -5.98 -0.23
N ALA A 13 13.64 -5.95 -0.24
CA ALA A 13 14.42 -5.08 -1.12
C ALA A 13 14.44 -5.51 -2.60
N GLY A 14 14.20 -6.79 -2.89
CA GLY A 14 14.30 -7.34 -4.25
C GLY A 14 13.25 -8.39 -4.59
N VAL A 15 12.24 -8.57 -3.74
CA VAL A 15 11.18 -9.57 -3.95
C VAL A 15 9.85 -8.86 -4.00
N GLN A 16 9.13 -9.04 -5.12
CA GLN A 16 7.80 -8.50 -5.28
C GLN A 16 6.79 -9.26 -4.42
N LEU A 17 5.88 -8.50 -3.81
CA LEU A 17 4.73 -9.01 -3.11
C LEU A 17 3.81 -9.77 -4.08
N ALA A 18 3.63 -11.07 -3.88
CA ALA A 18 2.89 -11.92 -4.82
C ALA A 18 1.49 -12.31 -4.32
N SER A 19 1.31 -12.61 -3.03
CA SER A 19 0.03 -13.11 -2.53
C SER A 19 -0.31 -12.68 -1.11
N LYS A 20 0.42 -13.18 -0.12
CA LYS A 20 0.28 -12.88 1.29
C LYS A 20 1.66 -12.77 1.88
N THR A 21 1.87 -11.79 2.73
CA THR A 21 3.17 -11.57 3.36
C THR A 21 2.96 -11.12 4.78
N CYS A 22 3.64 -11.79 5.70
CA CYS A 22 3.74 -11.34 7.08
C CYS A 22 4.98 -10.45 7.18
N VAL A 23 4.77 -9.20 7.58
CA VAL A 23 5.85 -8.26 7.88
C VAL A 23 6.10 -8.28 9.38
N PHE A 24 7.36 -8.39 9.77
CA PHE A 24 7.79 -8.33 11.16
C PHE A 24 8.64 -7.08 11.36
N ILE A 25 8.26 -6.25 12.33
CA ILE A 25 8.92 -4.96 12.60
C ILE A 25 9.38 -4.98 14.05
N ARG A 26 10.69 -4.82 14.27
CA ARG A 26 11.23 -4.64 15.62
C ARG A 26 10.81 -3.26 16.15
N ASN A 27 10.20 -3.24 17.32
CA ASN A 27 9.64 -2.04 17.96
C ASN A 27 10.36 -1.69 19.28
N SER A 28 11.50 -2.32 19.56
CA SER A 28 12.38 -1.92 20.66
C SER A 28 13.83 -2.34 20.41
N ASP A 29 14.77 -1.69 21.09
CA ASP A 29 16.17 -2.08 21.10
C ASP A 29 16.47 -3.28 22.02
N LYS A 30 15.49 -3.74 22.80
CA LYS A 30 15.65 -4.90 23.67
C LYS A 30 15.80 -6.17 22.83
N PRO A 31 16.60 -7.15 23.30
CA PRO A 31 16.60 -8.48 22.71
C PRO A 31 15.17 -9.05 22.67
N ILE A 32 14.83 -9.74 21.58
CA ILE A 32 13.54 -10.44 21.48
C ILE A 32 13.59 -11.65 22.40
N ASP A 33 12.66 -11.73 23.33
CA ASP A 33 12.50 -12.90 24.21
C ASP A 33 11.69 -13.97 23.49
N VAL A 34 12.37 -15.02 23.01
CA VAL A 34 11.74 -16.15 22.31
C VAL A 34 10.88 -17.04 23.22
N THR A 35 10.88 -16.78 24.53
CA THR A 35 10.05 -17.49 25.51
C THR A 35 8.75 -16.75 25.82
N ALA A 36 8.69 -15.45 25.51
CA ALA A 36 7.48 -14.66 25.64
C ALA A 36 6.56 -14.88 24.43
N VAL A 37 5.28 -15.15 24.69
CA VAL A 37 4.28 -15.38 23.63
C VAL A 37 3.92 -14.06 22.91
N SER A 38 3.87 -12.96 23.66
CA SER A 38 3.58 -11.64 23.13
C SER A 38 4.20 -10.57 24.03
N ASP A 39 4.97 -9.70 23.41
CA ASP A 39 5.42 -8.44 23.99
C ASP A 39 5.37 -7.36 22.90
N ASN A 40 5.63 -6.10 23.28
CA ASN A 40 5.67 -4.99 22.32
C ASN A 40 7.05 -4.84 21.64
N THR A 41 7.93 -5.87 21.68
CA THR A 41 9.27 -5.79 21.10
C THR A 41 9.29 -6.15 19.62
N LEU A 42 8.35 -6.99 19.17
CA LEU A 42 8.17 -7.39 17.78
C LEU A 42 6.70 -7.20 17.36
N LEU A 43 6.47 -6.29 16.42
CA LEU A 43 5.17 -6.11 15.78
C LEU A 43 5.09 -6.99 14.54
N PHE A 44 3.87 -7.39 14.20
CA PHE A 44 3.61 -8.07 12.93
C PHE A 44 2.35 -7.54 12.27
N CYS A 45 2.31 -7.58 10.94
CA CYS A 45 1.09 -7.35 10.17
C CYS A 45 1.06 -8.24 8.92
N GLU A 46 -0.13 -8.49 8.39
CA GLU A 46 -0.31 -9.19 7.12
C GLU A 46 -0.57 -8.15 6.01
N ILE A 47 0.17 -8.25 4.92
CA ILE A 47 -0.08 -7.45 3.72
C ILE A 47 -0.46 -8.43 2.61
N SER A 48 -1.60 -8.17 1.96
CA SER A 48 -2.04 -8.93 0.79
C SER A 48 -1.26 -8.49 -0.45
N GLY A 49 -1.32 -9.26 -1.55
CA GLY A 49 -0.58 -8.99 -2.79
C GLY A 49 -0.79 -7.60 -3.39
N ASN A 50 -1.88 -6.91 -2.99
CA ASN A 50 -2.03 -5.48 -3.20
C ASN A 50 -1.74 -4.72 -1.90
N SER A 51 -0.53 -4.17 -1.80
CA SER A 51 -0.09 -3.42 -0.62
C SER A 51 -0.90 -2.15 -0.39
N LEU A 52 -1.23 -1.39 -1.45
CA LEU A 52 -2.04 -0.18 -1.34
C LEU A 52 -3.45 -0.48 -0.83
N GLN A 53 -4.06 -1.58 -1.29
CA GLN A 53 -5.36 -2.01 -0.79
C GLN A 53 -5.30 -2.40 0.69
N SER A 54 -4.22 -3.04 1.12
CA SER A 54 -4.04 -3.39 2.53
C SER A 54 -3.87 -2.14 3.41
N ILE A 55 -3.10 -1.15 2.95
CA ILE A 55 -2.89 0.13 3.64
C ILE A 55 -4.21 0.90 3.75
N GLU A 56 -4.97 1.00 2.65
CA GLU A 56 -6.29 1.63 2.63
C GLU A 56 -7.22 0.98 3.66
N ALA A 57 -7.26 -0.35 3.68
CA ALA A 57 -8.13 -1.07 4.60
C ALA A 57 -7.75 -0.83 6.07
N TYR A 58 -6.46 -0.83 6.39
CA TYR A 58 -5.99 -0.55 7.74
C TYR A 58 -6.35 0.87 8.19
N LEU A 59 -6.14 1.87 7.34
CA LEU A 59 -6.42 3.27 7.69
C LEU A 59 -7.92 3.53 7.80
N ALA A 60 -8.70 3.12 6.80
CA ALA A 60 -10.12 3.43 6.72
C ALA A 60 -10.96 2.64 7.71
N PHE A 61 -10.66 1.36 7.92
CA PHE A 61 -11.53 0.45 8.68
C PHE A 61 -11.01 0.08 10.07
N ALA A 62 -9.71 0.26 10.37
CA ALA A 62 -9.16 -0.03 11.69
C ALA A 62 -8.71 1.23 12.43
N TYR A 63 -7.76 1.98 11.87
CA TYR A 63 -7.14 3.10 12.56
C TYR A 63 -8.02 4.33 12.66
N LYS A 64 -8.70 4.75 11.58
CA LYS A 64 -9.59 5.91 11.64
C LYS A 64 -10.71 5.74 12.69
N PRO A 65 -11.43 4.61 12.75
CA PRO A 65 -12.39 4.37 13.82
C PRO A 65 -11.74 4.34 15.21
N LEU A 66 -10.53 3.79 15.33
CA LEU A 66 -9.80 3.74 16.61
C LEU A 66 -9.47 5.15 17.11
N PHE A 67 -8.95 6.02 16.23
CA PHE A 67 -8.63 7.40 16.60
C PHE A 67 -9.89 8.22 16.91
N ASN A 68 -10.96 8.06 16.12
CA ASN A 68 -12.24 8.73 16.38
C ASN A 68 -12.84 8.41 17.74
N ASN A 69 -12.67 7.17 18.23
CA ASN A 69 -13.22 6.74 19.51
C ASN A 69 -12.21 6.86 20.67
N SER A 70 -10.99 7.30 20.40
CA SER A 70 -9.95 7.43 21.42
C SER A 70 -10.07 8.77 22.14
N ALA A 71 -9.98 8.73 23.47
CA ALA A 71 -9.75 9.91 24.30
C ALA A 71 -8.25 10.10 24.61
N GLU A 72 -7.38 9.19 24.17
CA GLU A 72 -5.96 9.14 24.52
C GLU A 72 -5.09 10.02 23.60
N TRP A 73 -5.49 11.27 23.39
CA TRP A 73 -4.74 12.25 22.58
C TRP A 73 -3.65 12.99 23.36
N GLY A 74 -3.51 12.68 24.66
CA GLY A 74 -2.45 13.21 25.52
C GLY A 74 -2.58 14.72 25.72
N ARG A 75 -1.72 15.50 25.04
CA ARG A 75 -1.66 16.96 25.15
C ARG A 75 -2.31 17.68 23.96
N ALA A 76 -2.84 16.94 23.00
CA ALA A 76 -3.45 17.56 21.83
C ALA A 76 -4.74 18.28 22.22
N ASP A 77 -4.91 19.49 21.70
CA ASP A 77 -6.17 20.23 21.80
C ASP A 77 -7.16 19.79 20.71
N GLU A 78 -8.39 20.31 20.78
CA GLU A 78 -9.46 19.95 19.86
C GLU A 78 -9.15 20.30 18.40
N GLU A 79 -8.44 21.42 18.18
CA GLU A 79 -8.02 21.86 16.84
C GLU A 79 -7.00 20.89 16.24
N GLN A 80 -5.99 20.49 17.03
CA GLN A 80 -4.98 19.51 16.61
C GLN A 80 -5.58 18.13 16.31
N ILE A 81 -6.56 17.70 17.10
CA ILE A 81 -7.27 16.44 16.86
C ILE A 81 -8.07 16.53 15.57
N HIS A 82 -8.81 17.62 15.38
CA HIS A 82 -9.59 17.85 14.16
C HIS A 82 -8.70 17.84 12.91
N ASP A 83 -7.58 18.57 12.94
CA ASP A 83 -6.65 18.66 11.81
C ASP A 83 -6.02 17.31 11.48
N PHE A 84 -5.59 16.54 12.49
CA PHE A 84 -5.07 15.19 12.28
C PHE A 84 -6.11 14.29 11.60
N MET A 85 -7.36 14.33 12.08
CA MET A 85 -8.44 13.53 11.51
C MET A 85 -8.78 13.94 10.07
N SER A 86 -8.73 15.24 9.77
CA SER A 86 -8.91 15.76 8.40
C SER A 86 -7.78 15.30 7.46
N GLU A 87 -6.54 15.36 7.92
CA GLU A 87 -5.38 14.90 7.12
C GLU A 87 -5.39 13.38 6.91
N MET A 88 -5.85 12.61 7.90
CA MET A 88 -6.06 11.17 7.73
C MET A 88 -7.09 10.88 6.64
N ASP A 89 -8.16 11.68 6.55
CA ASP A 89 -9.19 11.53 5.51
C ASP A 89 -8.63 11.86 4.12
N HIS A 90 -7.87 12.96 4.00
CA HIS A 90 -7.17 13.29 2.76
C HIS A 90 -6.19 12.19 2.36
N PHE A 91 -5.46 11.62 3.32
CA PHE A 91 -4.52 10.54 3.05
C PHE A 91 -5.21 9.27 2.54
N ILE A 92 -6.34 8.89 3.14
CA ILE A 92 -7.15 7.75 2.68
C ILE A 92 -7.62 7.97 1.24
N VAL A 93 -8.13 9.17 0.92
CA VAL A 93 -8.56 9.52 -0.45
C VAL A 93 -7.40 9.40 -1.44
N ASN A 94 -6.23 9.94 -1.11
CA ASN A 94 -5.05 9.84 -1.96
C ASN A 94 -4.63 8.39 -2.23
N VAL A 95 -4.70 7.51 -1.22
CA VAL A 95 -4.42 6.07 -1.38
C VAL A 95 -5.46 5.41 -2.29
N GLN A 96 -6.73 5.75 -2.14
CA GLN A 96 -7.81 5.24 -3.00
C GLN A 96 -7.64 5.69 -4.46
N GLU A 97 -7.28 6.95 -4.70
CA GLU A 97 -6.97 7.46 -6.04
C GLU A 97 -5.76 6.76 -6.67
N ALA A 98 -4.70 6.53 -5.89
CA ALA A 98 -3.53 5.78 -6.34
C ALA A 98 -3.90 4.33 -6.70
N LEU A 99 -4.76 3.69 -5.91
CA LEU A 99 -5.27 2.34 -6.19
C LEU A 99 -6.12 2.32 -7.47
N ASN A 100 -7.02 3.29 -7.65
CA ASN A 100 -7.83 3.43 -8.86
C ASN A 100 -6.96 3.68 -10.10
N SER A 101 -5.90 4.47 -9.97
CA SER A 101 -4.93 4.74 -11.03
C SER A 101 -4.12 3.50 -11.39
N LEU A 102 -3.78 2.68 -10.40
CA LEU A 102 -3.05 1.42 -10.59
C LEU A 102 -3.90 0.38 -11.31
N VAL A 103 -5.20 0.27 -10.95
CA VAL A 103 -6.14 -0.65 -11.60
C VAL A 103 -6.58 -0.13 -12.98
N GLY A 104 -6.64 1.19 -13.16
CA GLY A 104 -7.03 1.85 -14.42
C GLY A 104 -5.90 2.15 -15.40
N GLY A 105 -4.65 1.74 -15.12
CA GLY A 105 -3.47 2.18 -15.85
C GLY A 105 -3.16 1.45 -17.16
N LEU A 106 -3.26 2.18 -18.28
CA LEU A 106 -2.72 1.92 -19.64
C LEU A 106 -2.99 0.53 -20.24
N GLU A 107 -4.20 0.32 -20.74
CA GLU A 107 -4.37 -0.59 -21.87
C GLU A 107 -3.69 0.02 -23.10
N LEU A 108 -2.53 -0.51 -23.48
CA LEU A 108 -1.96 -0.28 -24.81
C LEU A 108 -2.87 -0.95 -25.84
N VAL A 109 -3.93 -0.24 -26.24
CA VAL A 109 -4.78 -0.66 -27.35
C VAL A 109 -3.93 -0.61 -28.61
N ARG A 110 -3.84 -1.74 -29.32
CA ARG A 110 -3.13 -1.82 -30.60
C ARG A 110 -3.69 -0.70 -31.50
N PRO A 111 -2.83 0.21 -32.04
CA PRO A 111 -3.31 1.28 -32.91
C PRO A 111 -4.12 0.69 -34.06
N LYS A 112 -5.28 1.29 -34.37
CA LYS A 112 -6.06 0.89 -35.55
C LYS A 112 -5.21 1.11 -36.80
N ALA A 113 -5.42 0.31 -37.84
CA ALA A 113 -4.66 0.39 -39.10
C ALA A 113 -4.62 1.84 -39.66
N GLU A 114 -5.73 2.56 -39.54
CA GLU A 114 -5.88 3.97 -39.93
C GLU A 114 -4.89 4.91 -39.21
N THR A 115 -4.59 4.64 -37.93
CA THR A 115 -3.64 5.41 -37.13
C THR A 115 -2.19 5.08 -37.48
N GLN A 116 -1.92 3.84 -37.90
CA GLN A 116 -0.59 3.42 -38.38
C GLN A 116 -0.25 4.03 -39.73
N GLU A 117 -1.23 4.17 -40.63
CA GLU A 117 -1.05 4.81 -41.94
C GLU A 117 -0.76 6.32 -41.80
N ALA A 118 -1.45 7.02 -40.90
CA ALA A 118 -1.20 8.44 -40.63
C ALA A 118 0.21 8.69 -40.05
N LEU A 119 0.68 7.83 -39.14
CA LEU A 119 2.03 7.91 -38.56
C LEU A 119 3.12 7.52 -39.59
N GLY A 120 2.83 6.59 -40.50
CA GLY A 120 3.71 6.22 -41.60
C GLY A 120 3.82 7.31 -42.67
N ALA A 121 2.71 7.97 -43.02
CA ALA A 121 2.66 9.07 -43.98
C ALA A 121 3.39 10.33 -43.47
N SER A 122 3.34 10.58 -42.16
CA SER A 122 4.03 11.71 -41.51
C SER A 122 5.56 11.60 -41.54
N ARG A 123 6.11 10.38 -41.60
CA ARG A 123 7.57 10.15 -41.69
C ARG A 123 8.17 10.43 -43.06
N ASN A 124 7.35 10.61 -44.10
CA ASN A 124 7.81 10.86 -45.46
C ASN A 124 7.90 12.35 -45.83
N PHE A 125 7.73 13.27 -44.87
CA PHE A 125 7.84 14.73 -45.09
C PHE A 125 9.08 15.39 -44.48
N ALA A 126 10.04 14.62 -43.97
CA ALA A 126 11.37 15.15 -43.64
C ALA A 126 12.34 14.75 -44.76
N LEU A 127 12.73 15.77 -45.55
CA LEU A 127 13.76 15.74 -46.60
C LEU A 127 15.07 15.08 -46.15
#